data_AF-A0AA86QVV1-F1
#
_entry.id   AF-A0AA86QVV1-F1
#
_cell.length_a   1.000
_cell.length_b   1.000
_cell.length_c   1.000
_cell.angle_alpha   90.00
_cell.angle_beta   90.00
_cell.angle_gamma   90.00
#
_symmetry.space_group_name_H-M   'P 1'
#
loop_
_entity.id
_entity.type
_entity.pdbx_description
1 polymer ?
#
loop_
_entity_poly.entity_id
_entity_poly.type
_entity_poly.pdbx_seq_one_letter_code
_entity_poly.pdbx_strand_id
1 'polypeptide(L)'
;MDPNQNIETIDSIDKLRKLDYNNEYRLMIENVALFNFNFLPFNISHLTVRSCNILNIFGVQNIKNLVYIDISNNPIYSIQDLQSHHQLEVLNISNTFVVNVAVLNHLRSLKEFKSENCYIIDQQPLIRHENYNIHWICHQQSPTLNILQILNPTLSETQHIGFPGNN
;
A
#
# COMPACT_ATOMS: atom_id res chain seq x y z
N MET A 1 -27.91 -4.12 -12.80
CA MET A 1 -26.92 -3.29 -12.09
C MET A 1 -26.04 -2.69 -13.16
N ASP A 2 -26.10 -1.36 -13.29
CA ASP A 2 -25.44 -0.62 -14.36
C ASP A 2 -23.97 -0.39 -13.99
N PRO A 3 -22.97 -0.86 -14.76
CA PRO A 3 -21.55 -0.71 -14.43
C PRO A 3 -21.08 0.75 -14.41
N ASN A 4 -21.90 1.67 -14.93
CA ASN A 4 -21.56 3.08 -15.12
C ASN A 4 -22.16 4.02 -14.06
N GLN A 5 -22.90 3.51 -13.06
CA GLN A 5 -23.53 4.36 -12.02
C GLN A 5 -22.62 4.77 -10.85
N ASN A 6 -21.33 4.38 -10.86
CA ASN A 6 -20.36 4.87 -9.86
C ASN A 6 -19.45 5.98 -10.40
N ILE A 7 -19.75 6.54 -11.58
CA ILE A 7 -18.97 7.60 -12.23
C ILE A 7 -19.63 8.96 -12.00
N GLU A 8 -19.93 9.31 -10.74
CA GLU A 8 -20.19 10.72 -10.38
C GLU A 8 -18.88 11.54 -10.25
N THR A 9 -17.70 10.91 -10.40
CA THR A 9 -16.46 11.50 -9.86
C THR A 9 -15.30 11.72 -10.83
N ILE A 10 -15.25 11.22 -12.07
CA ILE A 10 -14.08 11.50 -12.95
C ILE A 10 -13.88 13.00 -13.20
N ASP A 11 -14.95 13.75 -13.49
CA ASP A 11 -14.91 15.21 -13.64
C ASP A 11 -14.63 15.95 -12.31
N SER A 12 -14.92 15.30 -11.17
CA SER A 12 -14.59 15.81 -9.83
C SER A 12 -13.14 15.50 -9.43
N ILE A 13 -12.56 14.41 -9.95
CA ILE A 13 -11.16 14.00 -9.77
C ILE A 13 -10.23 14.88 -10.63
N ASP A 14 -10.68 15.31 -11.82
CA ASP A 14 -9.96 16.29 -12.64
C ASP A 14 -9.74 17.65 -11.91
N LYS A 15 -10.60 17.99 -10.93
CA LYS A 15 -10.42 19.18 -10.08
C LYS A 15 -9.33 19.03 -9.01
N LEU A 16 -8.81 17.82 -8.77
CA LEU A 16 -7.79 17.55 -7.74
C LEU A 16 -6.35 17.69 -8.27
N ARG A 17 -6.15 18.13 -9.52
CA ARG A 17 -4.82 18.41 -10.08
C ARG A 17 -4.35 19.83 -9.73
N LYS A 18 -3.43 19.92 -8.77
CA LYS A 18 -2.44 21.00 -8.73
C LYS A 18 -1.16 20.51 -9.40
N LEU A 19 -0.82 21.13 -10.53
CA LEU A 19 0.52 21.11 -11.12
C LEU A 19 1.47 21.73 -10.09
N ASP A 20 2.41 20.93 -9.57
CA ASP A 20 3.55 21.48 -8.84
C ASP A 20 4.51 22.11 -9.87
N TYR A 21 5.24 23.15 -9.46
CA TYR A 21 6.16 23.95 -10.27
C TYR A 21 7.35 23.16 -10.87
N ASN A 22 7.43 21.85 -10.58
CA ASN A 22 8.50 20.93 -10.95
C ASN A 22 8.13 19.95 -12.09
N ASN A 23 7.04 20.18 -12.82
CA ASN A 23 6.60 19.32 -13.94
C ASN A 23 6.17 17.90 -13.51
N GLU A 24 5.78 17.74 -12.25
CA GLU A 24 5.30 16.48 -11.68
C GLU A 24 3.78 16.40 -11.76
N TYR A 25 3.27 15.27 -12.26
CA TYR A 25 1.83 15.01 -12.28
C TYR A 25 1.42 14.39 -10.94
N ARG A 26 0.89 15.23 -10.06
CA ARG A 26 0.39 14.82 -8.74
C ARG A 26 -1.11 14.61 -8.77
N LEU A 27 -1.57 13.49 -8.23
CA LEU A 27 -2.98 13.17 -8.04
C LEU A 27 -3.22 12.82 -6.57
N MET A 28 -4.17 13.49 -5.95
CA MET A 28 -4.62 13.20 -4.59
C MET A 28 -6.09 12.82 -4.62
N ILE A 29 -6.44 11.69 -4.01
CA ILE A 29 -7.80 11.20 -3.86
C ILE A 29 -7.99 10.80 -2.41
N GLU A 30 -8.97 11.40 -1.75
CA GLU A 30 -9.26 11.14 -0.35
C GLU A 30 -10.76 11.03 -0.14
N ASN A 31 -11.20 10.06 0.67
CA ASN A 31 -12.60 9.87 1.06
C ASN A 31 -13.56 9.65 -0.13
N VAL A 32 -13.06 9.01 -1.21
CA VAL A 32 -13.87 8.62 -2.37
C VAL A 32 -13.83 7.11 -2.52
N ALA A 33 -15.00 6.47 -2.68
CA ALA A 33 -15.04 5.05 -2.95
C ALA A 33 -14.41 4.76 -4.32
N LEU A 34 -13.27 4.06 -4.29
CA LEU A 34 -12.59 3.57 -5.48
C LEU A 34 -12.59 2.03 -5.44
N PHE A 35 -12.71 1.39 -6.60
CA PHE A 35 -12.59 -0.07 -6.70
C PHE A 35 -11.14 -0.49 -6.96
N ASN A 36 -10.43 0.25 -7.83
CA ASN A 36 -9.04 0.01 -8.25
C ASN A 36 -8.50 1.23 -9.02
N PHE A 37 -7.31 1.11 -9.62
CA PHE A 37 -6.60 2.20 -10.31
C PHE A 37 -6.70 2.17 -11.84
N ASN A 38 -7.54 1.32 -12.43
CA ASN A 38 -7.62 1.15 -13.90
C ASN A 38 -7.99 2.42 -14.66
N PHE A 39 -8.72 3.34 -14.03
CA PHE A 39 -9.19 4.59 -14.63
C PHE A 39 -8.33 5.81 -14.27
N LEU A 40 -7.22 5.59 -13.55
CA LEU A 40 -6.31 6.69 -13.23
C LEU A 40 -5.44 7.06 -14.43
N PRO A 41 -5.10 8.36 -14.61
CA PRO A 41 -4.25 8.78 -15.71
C PRO A 41 -2.84 8.17 -15.62
N PHE A 42 -2.30 7.73 -16.76
CA PHE A 42 -1.03 6.98 -16.80
C PHE A 42 0.22 7.84 -16.56
N ASN A 43 0.11 9.17 -16.68
CA ASN A 43 1.24 10.08 -16.60
C ASN A 43 1.54 10.57 -15.18
N ILE A 44 0.85 10.07 -14.15
CA ILE A 44 1.08 10.44 -12.75
C ILE A 44 2.49 10.05 -12.30
N SER A 45 3.14 10.94 -11.56
CA SER A 45 4.39 10.65 -10.83
C SER A 45 4.20 10.58 -9.31
N HIS A 46 3.20 11.28 -8.77
CA HIS A 46 2.88 11.24 -7.35
C HIS A 46 1.41 10.92 -7.14
N LEU A 47 1.12 9.79 -6.52
CA LEU A 47 -0.24 9.34 -6.25
C LEU A 47 -0.50 9.26 -4.75
N THR A 48 -1.53 9.94 -4.28
CA THR A 48 -2.06 9.79 -2.92
C THR A 48 -3.49 9.29 -3.01
N VAL A 49 -3.78 8.14 -2.40
CA VAL A 49 -5.12 7.55 -2.33
C VAL A 49 -5.36 7.12 -0.88
N ARG A 50 -6.06 7.93 -0.09
CA ARG A 50 -6.24 7.67 1.36
C ARG A 50 -7.72 7.56 1.72
N SER A 51 -8.06 6.65 2.65
CA SER A 51 -9.43 6.53 3.16
C SER A 51 -10.47 6.33 2.04
N CYS A 52 -10.10 5.61 0.98
CA CYS A 52 -10.92 5.37 -0.21
C CYS A 52 -11.57 3.98 -0.21
N ASN A 53 -11.38 3.21 0.86
CA ASN A 53 -11.88 1.84 1.02
C ASN A 53 -11.45 0.88 -0.11
N ILE A 54 -10.28 1.11 -0.71
CA ILE A 54 -9.75 0.24 -1.77
C ILE A 54 -9.18 -1.05 -1.17
N LEU A 55 -9.48 -2.18 -1.82
CA LEU A 55 -8.98 -3.49 -1.42
C LEU A 55 -7.69 -3.90 -2.15
N ASN A 56 -7.44 -3.32 -3.33
CA ASN A 56 -6.27 -3.58 -4.14
C ASN A 56 -5.89 -2.36 -4.97
N ILE A 57 -4.68 -2.39 -5.52
CA ILE A 57 -4.10 -1.34 -6.35
C ILE A 57 -4.01 -1.79 -7.83
N PHE A 58 -4.86 -2.72 -8.25
CA PHE A 58 -4.84 -3.22 -9.62
C PHE A 58 -4.99 -2.06 -10.62
N GLY A 59 -4.16 -2.03 -11.65
CA GLY A 59 -4.08 -0.93 -12.61
C GLY A 59 -2.92 0.03 -12.32
N VAL A 60 -2.34 -0.01 -11.11
CA VAL A 60 -1.13 0.78 -10.77
C VAL A 60 0.01 0.50 -11.74
N GLN A 61 0.12 -0.74 -12.23
CA GLN A 61 1.13 -1.15 -13.21
C GLN A 61 1.10 -0.33 -14.50
N ASN A 62 0.01 0.38 -14.81
CA ASN A 62 -0.09 1.23 -15.99
C ASN A 62 0.53 2.63 -15.76
N ILE A 63 0.79 3.02 -14.51
CA ILE A 63 1.33 4.32 -14.11
C ILE A 63 2.86 4.23 -14.04
N LYS A 64 3.51 4.20 -15.21
CA LYS A 64 4.94 3.86 -15.32
C LYS A 64 5.90 4.87 -14.71
N ASN A 65 5.47 6.12 -14.55
CA ASN A 65 6.30 7.23 -14.09
C ASN A 65 6.20 7.46 -12.57
N LEU A 66 5.65 6.50 -11.82
CA LEU A 66 5.38 6.65 -10.39
C LEU A 66 6.68 6.72 -9.56
N VAL A 67 6.85 7.84 -8.86
CA VAL A 67 7.97 8.17 -7.97
C VAL A 67 7.52 8.16 -6.51
N TYR A 68 6.28 8.56 -6.25
CA TYR A 68 5.68 8.59 -4.92
C TYR A 68 4.32 7.90 -4.93
N ILE A 69 4.07 7.06 -3.94
CA ILE A 69 2.74 6.52 -3.68
C ILE A 69 2.41 6.46 -2.19
N ASP A 70 1.26 7.03 -1.82
CA ASP A 70 0.64 6.88 -0.50
C ASP A 70 -0.72 6.22 -0.67
N ILE A 71 -0.85 4.99 -0.18
CA ILE A 71 -2.09 4.21 -0.19
C ILE A 71 -2.61 3.94 1.23
N SER A 72 -2.16 4.73 2.20
CA SER A 72 -2.47 4.52 3.61
C SER A 72 -3.95 4.67 3.93
N ASN A 73 -4.37 4.08 5.05
CA ASN A 73 -5.77 4.08 5.50
C ASN A 73 -6.71 3.41 4.49
N ASN A 74 -6.28 2.30 3.89
CA ASN A 74 -7.12 1.49 3.03
C ASN A 74 -6.98 0.00 3.40
N PRO A 75 -8.04 -0.81 3.24
CA PRO A 75 -8.01 -2.24 3.53
C PRO A 75 -7.25 -3.08 2.47
N ILE A 76 -6.11 -2.60 2.00
CA ILE A 76 -5.28 -3.26 0.99
C ILE A 76 -4.51 -4.42 1.62
N TYR A 77 -4.54 -5.58 0.98
CA TYR A 77 -3.88 -6.80 1.47
C TYR A 77 -2.61 -7.16 0.68
N SER A 78 -2.41 -6.59 -0.50
CA SER A 78 -1.26 -6.89 -1.37
C SER A 78 -0.79 -5.66 -2.13
N ILE A 79 0.52 -5.58 -2.30
CA ILE A 79 1.22 -4.54 -3.09
C ILE A 79 2.08 -5.16 -4.22
N GLN A 80 1.84 -6.42 -4.58
CA GLN A 80 2.65 -7.12 -5.59
C GLN A 80 2.62 -6.44 -6.96
N ASP A 81 1.53 -5.74 -7.29
CA ASP A 81 1.39 -4.98 -8.53
C ASP A 81 2.44 -3.85 -8.68
N LEU A 82 3.11 -3.47 -7.58
CA LEU A 82 4.19 -2.49 -7.60
C LEU A 82 5.51 -3.01 -8.18
N GLN A 83 5.66 -4.32 -8.41
CA GLN A 83 6.95 -4.96 -8.78
C GLN A 83 7.69 -4.34 -9.98
N SER A 84 6.99 -3.64 -10.88
CA SER A 84 7.58 -3.00 -12.07
C SER A 84 8.00 -1.54 -11.87
N HIS A 85 7.70 -0.92 -10.71
CA HIS A 85 7.97 0.49 -10.44
C HIS A 85 9.39 0.69 -9.89
N HIS A 86 10.39 0.40 -10.72
CA HIS A 86 11.80 0.50 -10.32
C HIS A 86 12.24 1.93 -9.96
N GLN A 87 11.50 2.94 -10.39
CA GLN A 87 11.74 4.36 -10.11
C GLN A 87 11.04 4.86 -8.84
N LEU A 88 10.23 4.03 -8.18
CA LEU A 88 9.50 4.44 -6.97
C LEU A 88 10.49 4.76 -5.84
N GLU A 89 10.42 5.97 -5.31
CA GLU A 89 11.29 6.47 -4.26
C GLU A 89 10.61 6.47 -2.89
N VAL A 90 9.29 6.71 -2.85
CA VAL A 90 8.53 6.79 -1.59
C VAL A 90 7.30 5.91 -1.67
N LEU A 91 7.15 5.01 -0.68
CA LEU A 91 5.99 4.14 -0.53
C LEU A 91 5.44 4.22 0.89
N ASN A 92 4.18 4.63 1.02
CA ASN A 92 3.45 4.60 2.28
C ASN A 92 2.28 3.61 2.22
N ILE A 93 2.37 2.56 3.04
CA ILE A 93 1.34 1.53 3.21
C ILE A 93 0.72 1.55 4.61
N SER A 94 0.89 2.62 5.38
CA SER A 94 0.45 2.68 6.78
C SER A 94 -1.05 2.43 6.92
N ASN A 95 -1.48 1.77 8.00
CA ASN A 95 -2.88 1.39 8.24
C ASN A 95 -3.48 0.59 7.05
N THR A 96 -2.72 -0.36 6.52
CA THR A 96 -3.20 -1.36 5.55
C THR A 96 -3.05 -2.78 6.11
N PHE A 97 -3.63 -3.77 5.42
CA PHE A 97 -3.53 -5.19 5.76
C PHE A 97 -2.42 -5.92 5.00
N VAL A 98 -1.43 -5.18 4.48
CA VAL A 98 -0.31 -5.78 3.77
C VAL A 98 0.60 -6.53 4.76
N VAL A 99 0.77 -7.82 4.50
CA VAL A 99 1.57 -8.71 5.34
C VAL A 99 2.90 -9.12 4.68
N ASN A 100 2.90 -9.24 3.35
CA ASN A 100 4.06 -9.62 2.56
C ASN A 100 4.61 -8.41 1.80
N VAL A 101 5.88 -8.09 2.04
CA VAL A 101 6.60 -6.97 1.42
C VAL A 101 7.79 -7.42 0.56
N ALA A 102 7.79 -8.66 0.07
CA ALA A 102 8.83 -9.17 -0.82
C ALA A 102 9.00 -8.31 -2.10
N VAL A 103 7.94 -7.61 -2.51
CA VAL A 103 7.95 -6.67 -3.65
C VAL A 103 9.00 -5.58 -3.50
N LEU A 104 9.38 -5.20 -2.27
CA LEU A 104 10.38 -4.17 -2.01
C LEU A 104 11.76 -4.50 -2.60
N ASN A 105 12.04 -5.80 -2.84
CA ASN A 105 13.26 -6.23 -3.53
C ASN A 105 13.35 -5.76 -5.00
N HIS A 106 12.21 -5.39 -5.59
CA HIS A 106 12.14 -4.92 -6.98
C HIS A 106 12.19 -3.39 -7.09
N LEU A 107 11.94 -2.66 -5.98
CA LEU A 107 11.86 -1.21 -5.93
C LEU A 107 13.27 -0.62 -5.71
N ARG A 108 14.08 -0.62 -6.76
CA ARG A 108 15.53 -0.33 -6.70
C ARG A 108 15.86 1.11 -6.28
N SER A 109 14.96 2.05 -6.55
CA SER A 109 15.12 3.46 -6.18
C SER A 109 14.45 3.84 -4.87
N LEU A 110 13.92 2.88 -4.10
CA LEU A 110 13.14 3.18 -2.89
C LEU A 110 14.04 3.79 -1.81
N LYS A 111 13.69 5.00 -1.38
CA LYS A 111 14.39 5.80 -0.35
C LYS A 111 13.62 5.90 0.94
N GLU A 112 12.30 5.75 0.89
CA GLU A 112 11.44 5.90 2.05
C GLU A 112 10.30 4.88 1.99
N PHE A 113 10.14 4.12 3.07
CA PHE A 113 9.06 3.16 3.23
C PHE A 113 8.40 3.32 4.59
N LYS A 114 7.09 3.60 4.58
CA LYS A 114 6.25 3.76 5.77
C LYS A 114 5.24 2.63 5.86
N SER A 115 5.18 1.99 7.02
CA SER A 115 4.30 0.85 7.31
C SER A 115 3.73 0.91 8.73
N GLU A 116 3.38 2.11 9.17
CA GLU A 116 2.82 2.31 10.51
C GLU A 116 1.52 1.51 10.66
N ASN A 117 1.34 0.83 11.78
CA ASN A 117 0.19 -0.03 12.05
C ASN A 117 -0.06 -1.14 11.00
N CYS A 118 1.02 -1.70 10.42
CA CYS A 118 0.95 -2.92 9.59
C CYS A 118 1.57 -4.12 10.32
N TYR A 119 1.17 -5.34 9.91
CA TYR A 119 1.70 -6.60 10.43
C TYR A 119 2.51 -7.33 9.36
N ILE A 120 3.77 -6.95 9.18
CA ILE A 120 4.68 -7.55 8.19
C ILE A 120 5.33 -8.81 8.78
N ILE A 121 5.13 -9.97 8.14
CA ILE A 121 5.69 -11.26 8.61
C ILE A 121 7.17 -11.39 8.28
N ASP A 122 7.56 -11.12 7.04
CA ASP A 122 8.94 -11.23 6.58
C ASP A 122 9.57 -9.85 6.42
N GLN A 123 10.53 -9.55 7.30
CA GLN A 123 11.24 -8.28 7.33
C GLN A 123 12.58 -8.34 6.57
N GLN A 124 12.98 -9.48 6.00
CA GLN A 124 14.19 -9.59 5.16
C GLN A 124 14.25 -8.54 4.05
N PRO A 125 13.15 -8.24 3.31
CA PRO A 125 13.17 -7.21 2.28
C PRO A 125 13.47 -5.80 2.81
N LEU A 126 13.30 -5.57 4.12
CA LEU A 126 13.54 -4.29 4.77
C LEU A 126 15.01 -4.12 5.18
N ILE A 127 15.65 -5.21 5.61
CA ILE A 127 17.04 -5.23 6.09
C ILE A 127 18.04 -4.93 4.96
N ARG A 128 17.74 -5.33 3.73
CA ARG A 128 18.63 -5.11 2.57
C ARG A 128 18.87 -3.64 2.22
N HIS A 129 18.03 -2.74 2.70
CA HIS A 129 18.04 -1.32 2.37
C HIS A 129 18.78 -0.53 3.46
N GLU A 130 20.03 -0.90 3.79
CA GLU A 130 20.84 -0.28 4.86
C GLU A 130 21.22 1.21 4.59
N ASN A 131 20.84 1.78 3.45
CA ASN A 131 21.26 3.12 2.99
C ASN A 131 20.14 4.18 2.92
N TYR A 132 19.00 3.95 3.56
CA TYR A 132 17.84 4.81 3.39
C TYR A 132 17.24 5.25 4.73
N ASN A 133 16.64 6.44 4.78
CA ASN A 133 15.93 6.98 5.94
C ASN A 133 14.60 6.23 6.12
N ILE A 134 14.69 4.95 6.43
CA ILE A 134 13.50 4.11 6.57
C ILE A 134 12.97 4.26 7.98
N HIS A 135 12.00 5.18 8.13
CA HIS A 135 11.25 5.34 9.36
C HIS A 135 10.24 4.20 9.50
N TRP A 136 10.66 3.12 10.16
CA TRP A 136 9.74 2.05 10.57
C TRP A 136 9.22 2.34 11.98
N ILE A 137 7.99 2.83 12.10
CA ILE A 137 7.27 2.79 13.37
C ILE A 137 6.31 1.60 13.29
N CYS A 138 6.84 0.41 13.59
CA CYS A 138 6.03 -0.79 13.73
C CYS A 138 5.35 -0.75 15.11
N HIS A 139 4.21 -0.06 15.22
CA HIS A 139 3.28 -0.37 16.30
C HIS A 139 2.53 -1.65 15.94
N GLN A 140 3.07 -2.77 16.40
CA GLN A 140 2.38 -4.05 16.45
C GLN A 140 1.15 -3.87 17.38
N GLN A 141 0.02 -3.41 16.86
CA GLN A 141 -1.23 -3.78 17.50
C GLN A 141 -1.34 -5.29 17.32
N SER A 142 -1.20 -6.02 18.43
CA SER A 142 -1.41 -7.47 18.49
C SER A 142 -2.61 -7.82 17.62
N PRO A 143 -2.52 -8.81 16.70
CA PRO A 143 -3.63 -9.15 15.84
C PRO A 143 -4.81 -9.53 16.72
N THR A 144 -5.83 -8.66 16.79
CA THR A 144 -7.17 -9.13 17.15
C THR A 144 -7.48 -10.26 16.16
N LEU A 145 -7.82 -11.43 16.69
CA LEU A 145 -7.90 -12.77 16.07
C LEU A 145 -8.49 -12.88 14.64
N ASN A 146 -9.11 -11.83 14.10
CA ASN A 146 -9.84 -11.86 12.82
C ASN A 146 -8.95 -11.96 11.57
N ILE A 147 -7.72 -11.42 11.55
CA ILE A 147 -6.90 -11.43 10.32
C ILE A 147 -6.35 -12.84 10.02
N LEU A 148 -6.00 -13.61 11.05
CA LEU A 148 -5.52 -15.00 10.88
C LEU A 148 -6.63 -15.94 10.40
N GLN A 149 -7.89 -15.71 10.80
CA GLN A 149 -9.04 -16.49 10.32
C GLN A 149 -9.38 -16.21 8.85
N ILE A 150 -9.16 -14.99 8.38
CA ILE A 150 -9.42 -14.61 6.98
C ILE A 150 -8.38 -15.23 6.04
N LEU A 151 -7.11 -15.31 6.48
CA LEU A 151 -6.02 -15.86 5.66
C LEU A 151 -5.83 -17.37 5.80
N ASN A 152 -6.42 -18.00 6.82
CA ASN A 152 -6.32 -19.45 7.03
C ASN A 152 -7.58 -20.01 7.72
N PRO A 153 -8.63 -20.44 6.98
CA PRO A 153 -9.88 -20.91 7.56
C PRO A 153 -9.76 -22.24 8.35
N THR A 154 -8.59 -22.88 8.36
CA THR A 154 -8.32 -24.13 9.09
C THR A 154 -7.56 -23.93 10.42
N LEU A 155 -7.16 -22.70 10.79
CA LEU A 155 -6.59 -22.42 12.11
C LEU A 155 -7.68 -22.21 13.17
N SER A 156 -8.62 -23.14 13.23
CA SER A 156 -9.41 -23.40 14.43
C SER A 156 -8.99 -24.75 14.95
N GLU A 157 -7.94 -24.78 15.78
CA GLU A 157 -7.74 -25.68 16.92
C GLU A 157 -6.25 -25.83 17.25
N THR A 158 -5.91 -25.29 18.42
CA THR A 158 -4.86 -25.75 19.34
C THR A 158 -3.44 -25.95 18.80
N GLN A 159 -2.51 -25.12 19.28
CA GLN A 159 -1.40 -25.63 20.08
C GLN A 159 -0.75 -24.51 20.89
N HIS A 160 -0.91 -24.61 22.21
CA HIS A 160 -0.02 -24.00 23.19
C HIS A 160 1.41 -24.47 22.88
N ILE A 161 2.30 -23.53 22.54
CA ILE A 161 3.75 -23.76 22.66
C ILE A 161 4.31 -22.67 23.57
N GLY A 162 4.65 -23.10 24.78
CA GLY A 162 5.28 -22.26 25.80
C GLY A 162 6.68 -21.85 25.38
N PHE A 163 7.05 -20.63 25.75
CA PHE A 163 8.43 -20.17 25.72
C PHE A 163 9.23 -20.93 26.79
N PRO A 164 10.44 -21.48 26.49
CA PRO A 164 11.36 -21.87 27.53
C PRO A 164 11.87 -20.59 28.21
N GLY A 165 11.61 -20.47 29.51
CA GLY A 165 12.09 -19.39 30.35
C GLY A 165 13.59 -19.48 30.57
N ASN A 166 14.24 -18.32 30.53
CA ASN A 166 15.58 -18.09 31.08
C ASN A 166 15.49 -18.13 32.62
N ASN A 167 16.13 -19.13 33.23
CA ASN A 167 17.01 -19.06 34.42
C ASN A 167 17.35 -20.47 34.89
#